data_AF-A0ABC8R567-F1
#
_entry.id   AF-A0ABC8R567-F1
#
_cell.length_a   1.000
_cell.length_b   1.000
_cell.length_c   1.000
_cell.angle_alpha   90.00
_cell.angle_beta   90.00
_cell.angle_gamma   90.00
#
_symmetry.space_group_name_H-M   'P 1'
#
loop_
_entity.id
_entity.type
_entity.pdbx_description
1 polymer ?
#
loop_
_entity_poly.entity_id
_entity_poly.type
_entity_poly.pdbx_seq_one_letter_code
_entity_poly.pdbx_strand_id
1 'polypeptide(L)'
;NFEEIYDVEKFIRTLDGIIEVARDHPALVSSEKLPVVRVPNRVCETYIATKVEPLFRIKGNLRLEIYYPSLIMTKGKETQYVDPYSCLAMFEILQLQPRLQQVVNSMIWRLKTLNQKSNGQYIAVHLRVEMLEKKCKGNEARRRKRCYNAQEIGEFLKKVDFQTNTTIYLTESRWQTSLDALRDIYPNTYTKEDIMSAKEKANLLSSGSSELEKVIDFHICSESDVFVPAVSCLFYATVIGKRIASGKTQILVPAQMTSPSRRDYISPYISEKNHLAYSCFC
;
A
#
# COMPACT_ATOMS: atom_id res chain seq x y z
N ASN A 1 17.64 -1.29 -6.88
CA ASN A 1 16.33 -1.25 -6.16
C ASN A 1 15.19 -1.99 -6.83
N PHE A 2 14.94 -1.92 -8.16
CA PHE A 2 13.76 -2.62 -8.73
C PHE A 2 13.86 -4.14 -8.61
N GLU A 3 14.98 -4.73 -9.06
CA GLU A 3 15.27 -6.17 -8.96
C GLU A 3 15.41 -6.70 -7.52
N GLU A 4 15.72 -5.81 -6.57
CA GLU A 4 15.77 -6.13 -5.14
C GLU A 4 14.36 -6.33 -4.56
N ILE A 5 13.32 -5.88 -5.26
CA ILE A 5 11.94 -5.95 -4.79
C ILE A 5 11.14 -6.92 -5.66
N TYR A 6 11.25 -6.78 -6.98
CA TYR A 6 10.37 -7.45 -7.93
C TYR A 6 11.09 -8.50 -8.79
N ASP A 7 10.34 -9.51 -9.19
CA ASP A 7 10.76 -10.53 -10.14
C ASP A 7 10.86 -9.93 -11.55
N VAL A 8 12.08 -9.56 -11.95
CA VAL A 8 12.36 -8.90 -13.24
C VAL A 8 12.05 -9.81 -14.43
N GLU A 9 12.33 -11.11 -14.31
CA GLU A 9 12.06 -12.07 -15.38
C GLU A 9 10.56 -12.17 -15.64
N LYS A 10 9.78 -12.30 -14.58
CA LYS A 10 8.33 -12.32 -14.68
C LYS A 10 7.78 -10.98 -15.17
N PHE A 11 8.33 -9.86 -14.71
CA PHE A 11 7.96 -8.53 -15.17
C PHE A 11 8.12 -8.40 -16.70
N ILE A 12 9.31 -8.72 -17.23
CA ILE A 12 9.62 -8.66 -18.66
C ILE A 12 8.71 -9.60 -19.45
N ARG A 13 8.60 -10.87 -19.02
CA ARG A 13 7.78 -11.87 -19.71
C ARG A 13 6.29 -11.49 -19.76
N THR A 14 5.77 -10.82 -18.73
CA THR A 14 4.36 -10.40 -18.70
C THR A 14 4.09 -9.22 -19.62
N LEU A 15 5.11 -8.41 -19.92
CA LEU A 15 5.03 -7.27 -20.83
C LEU A 15 5.37 -7.63 -22.28
N ASP A 16 5.84 -8.86 -22.53
CA ASP A 16 6.14 -9.34 -23.88
C ASP A 16 4.91 -9.25 -24.79
N GLY A 17 5.10 -8.69 -25.98
CA GLY A 17 4.01 -8.36 -26.91
C GLY A 17 3.18 -7.10 -26.57
N ILE A 18 3.43 -6.43 -25.43
CA ILE A 18 2.80 -5.15 -25.06
C ILE A 18 3.80 -4.00 -25.21
N ILE A 19 4.94 -4.10 -24.53
CA ILE A 19 6.05 -3.15 -24.63
C ILE A 19 7.37 -3.91 -24.58
N GLU A 20 8.34 -3.47 -25.37
CA GLU A 20 9.69 -3.99 -25.29
C GLU A 20 10.40 -3.42 -24.06
N VAL A 21 10.88 -4.31 -23.19
CA VAL A 21 11.61 -3.94 -21.97
C VAL A 21 13.10 -4.23 -22.17
N ALA A 22 13.89 -3.19 -22.36
CA ALA A 22 15.34 -3.31 -22.37
C ALA A 22 15.88 -3.42 -20.93
N ARG A 23 16.79 -4.37 -20.68
CA ARG A 23 17.50 -4.49 -19.39
C ARG A 23 18.59 -3.43 -19.26
N ASP A 24 19.28 -3.20 -20.36
CA ASP A 24 20.40 -2.29 -20.45
C ASP A 24 20.04 -1.10 -21.33
N HIS A 25 20.73 0.02 -21.12
CA HIS A 25 20.59 1.17 -22.01
C HIS A 25 21.04 0.79 -23.43
N PRO A 26 20.28 1.15 -24.48
CA PRO A 26 20.69 0.85 -25.84
C PRO A 26 22.04 1.53 -26.14
N ALA A 27 22.95 0.81 -26.79
CA ALA A 27 24.33 1.28 -27.03
C ALA A 27 24.43 2.60 -27.82
N LEU A 28 23.37 2.98 -28.54
CA LEU A 28 23.26 4.22 -29.32
C LEU A 28 22.81 5.42 -28.49
N VAL A 29 22.40 5.22 -27.24
CA VAL A 29 22.02 6.30 -26.33
C VAL A 29 23.28 6.80 -25.64
N SER A 30 23.73 8.00 -26.05
CA SER A 30 24.85 8.72 -25.44
C SER A 30 24.79 8.64 -23.91
N SER A 31 25.96 8.55 -23.26
CA SER A 31 26.12 8.64 -21.80
C SER A 31 25.68 9.99 -21.21
N GLU A 32 25.18 10.90 -22.05
CA GLU A 32 24.52 12.13 -21.65
C GLU A 32 23.28 11.90 -20.77
N LYS A 33 23.10 12.79 -19.79
CA LYS A 33 22.00 12.72 -18.84
C LYS A 33 20.66 12.88 -19.57
N LEU A 34 19.83 11.84 -19.55
CA LEU A 34 18.52 11.83 -20.17
C LEU A 34 17.65 13.03 -19.72
N PRO A 35 16.97 13.72 -20.64
CA PRO A 35 15.99 14.74 -20.28
C PRO A 35 14.92 14.15 -19.36
N VAL A 36 14.72 14.78 -18.21
CA VAL A 36 13.71 14.35 -17.23
C VAL A 36 12.39 15.07 -17.52
N VAL A 37 11.34 14.29 -17.77
CA VAL A 37 9.98 14.81 -17.97
C VAL A 37 9.13 14.42 -16.77
N ARG A 38 8.66 15.41 -16.03
CA ARG A 38 7.78 15.20 -14.88
C ARG A 38 6.34 15.02 -15.37
N VAL A 39 5.76 13.85 -15.12
CA VAL A 39 4.43 13.49 -15.63
C VAL A 39 3.50 13.22 -14.43
N PRO A 40 2.32 13.84 -14.36
CA PRO A 40 1.33 13.48 -13.35
C PRO A 40 0.94 12.00 -13.49
N ASN A 41 0.71 11.32 -12.37
CA ASN A 41 0.16 9.98 -12.39
C ASN A 41 -1.24 10.01 -13.05
N ARG A 42 -1.54 9.02 -13.92
CA ARG A 42 -2.82 8.85 -14.64
C ARG A 42 -3.16 9.98 -15.62
N VAL A 43 -2.18 10.38 -16.42
CA VAL A 43 -2.43 11.27 -17.56
C VAL A 43 -3.22 10.55 -18.66
N CYS A 44 -4.06 11.29 -19.38
CA CYS A 44 -4.78 10.79 -20.54
C CYS A 44 -3.89 10.76 -21.78
N GLU A 45 -4.33 10.02 -22.80
CA GLU A 45 -3.63 9.92 -24.10
C GLU A 45 -3.37 11.30 -24.71
N THR A 46 -4.33 12.22 -24.64
CA THR A 46 -4.15 13.59 -25.14
C THR A 46 -3.06 14.36 -24.41
N TYR A 47 -2.86 14.12 -23.11
CA TYR A 47 -1.73 14.70 -22.38
C TYR A 47 -0.41 14.13 -22.87
N ILE A 48 -0.34 12.81 -23.08
CA ILE A 48 0.87 12.14 -23.61
C ILE A 48 1.20 12.70 -25.01
N ALA A 49 0.22 12.72 -25.92
CA ALA A 49 0.37 13.21 -27.29
C ALA A 49 0.78 14.70 -27.36
N THR A 50 0.27 15.54 -26.45
CA THR A 50 0.53 16.99 -26.47
C THR A 50 1.74 17.42 -25.65
N LYS A 51 2.15 16.66 -24.62
CA LYS A 51 3.19 17.07 -23.67
C LYS A 51 4.42 16.16 -23.65
N VAL A 52 4.28 14.87 -23.92
CA VAL A 52 5.37 13.88 -23.80
C VAL A 52 5.90 13.49 -25.17
N GLU A 53 5.01 13.14 -26.11
CA GLU A 53 5.38 12.67 -27.44
C GLU A 53 6.25 13.67 -28.23
N PRO A 54 5.99 14.99 -28.24
CA PRO A 54 6.83 15.93 -28.98
C PRO A 54 8.26 15.97 -28.44
N LEU A 55 8.42 15.85 -27.11
CA LEU A 55 9.73 15.80 -26.48
C LEU A 55 10.46 14.50 -26.83
N PHE A 56 9.73 13.38 -26.87
CA PHE A 56 10.28 12.08 -27.23
C PHE A 56 10.75 12.06 -28.69
N ARG A 57 9.95 12.58 -29.62
CA ARG A 57 10.31 12.67 -31.06
C ARG A 57 11.57 13.51 -31.31
N ILE A 58 11.81 14.56 -30.50
CA ILE A 58 12.99 15.42 -30.63
C ILE A 58 14.24 14.79 -29.99
N LYS A 59 14.08 14.14 -28.82
CA LYS A 59 15.21 13.69 -27.99
C LYS A 59 15.53 12.20 -28.16
N GLY A 60 14.64 11.41 -28.71
CA GLY A 60 14.75 9.96 -28.85
C GLY A 60 14.56 9.21 -27.53
N ASN A 61 15.14 9.69 -26.42
CA ASN A 61 15.07 9.04 -25.11
C ASN A 61 14.71 10.04 -24.02
N LEU A 62 13.83 9.63 -23.09
CA LEU A 62 13.36 10.44 -21.97
C LEU A 62 13.40 9.63 -20.68
N ARG A 63 13.67 10.32 -19.57
CA ARG A 63 13.41 9.77 -18.23
C ARG A 63 12.10 10.34 -17.71
N LEU A 64 11.10 9.50 -17.50
CA LEU A 64 9.84 9.92 -16.90
C LEU A 64 9.98 9.94 -15.37
N GLU A 65 9.61 11.06 -14.75
CA GLU A 65 9.46 11.18 -13.30
C GLU A 65 7.97 11.33 -12.97
N ILE A 66 7.36 10.26 -12.46
CA ILE A 66 5.94 10.27 -12.12
C ILE A 66 5.74 10.90 -10.74
N TYR A 67 4.81 11.85 -10.64
CA TYR A 67 4.39 12.42 -9.36
C TYR A 67 2.88 12.25 -9.13
N TYR A 68 2.48 12.19 -7.87
CA TYR A 68 1.09 11.94 -7.48
C TYR A 68 0.42 13.25 -7.01
N PRO A 69 -0.32 13.96 -7.89
CA PRO A 69 -0.96 15.23 -7.53
C PRO A 69 -2.10 15.04 -6.52
N SER A 70 -2.68 13.84 -6.44
CA SER A 70 -3.73 13.47 -5.50
C SER A 70 -3.36 12.20 -4.75
N LEU A 71 -3.69 12.16 -3.46
CA LEU A 71 -3.60 10.96 -2.63
C LEU A 71 -4.87 10.09 -2.75
N ILE A 72 -5.86 10.54 -3.50
CA ILE A 72 -7.17 9.92 -3.67
C ILE A 72 -7.15 9.10 -4.96
N MET A 73 -7.40 7.79 -4.85
CA MET A 73 -7.47 6.86 -5.98
C MET A 73 -8.94 6.56 -6.34
N THR A 74 -9.76 7.60 -6.46
CA THR A 74 -11.15 7.44 -6.92
C THR A 74 -11.20 6.97 -8.37
N LYS A 75 -12.25 6.23 -8.71
CA LYS A 75 -12.66 5.95 -10.09
C LYS A 75 -12.87 7.30 -10.78
N GLY A 76 -12.35 7.45 -11.98
CA GLY A 76 -12.60 8.63 -12.79
C GLY A 76 -14.10 8.80 -13.06
N LYS A 77 -14.52 10.01 -13.45
CA LYS A 77 -15.83 10.18 -14.11
C LYS A 77 -15.85 9.25 -15.35
N GLU A 78 -17.03 8.80 -15.80
CA GLU A 78 -17.20 7.84 -16.91
C GLU A 78 -16.39 8.16 -18.18
N THR A 79 -15.93 9.40 -18.35
CA THR A 79 -15.08 9.87 -19.44
C THR A 79 -13.57 9.61 -19.29
N GLN A 80 -13.11 9.06 -18.15
CA GLN A 80 -11.70 8.68 -17.94
C GLN A 80 -11.53 7.19 -18.22
N TYR A 81 -11.23 6.88 -19.47
CA TYR A 81 -10.77 5.56 -19.91
C TYR A 81 -9.64 5.09 -18.99
N VAL A 82 -9.85 3.96 -18.32
CA VAL A 82 -8.81 3.30 -17.55
C VAL A 82 -8.10 2.38 -18.51
N ASP A 83 -6.89 2.76 -18.85
CA ASP A 83 -6.04 2.00 -19.75
C ASP A 83 -5.87 0.55 -19.23
N PRO A 84 -6.18 -0.48 -20.04
CA PRO A 84 -6.07 -1.88 -19.61
C PRO A 84 -4.65 -2.23 -19.14
N TYR A 85 -3.61 -1.56 -19.68
CA TYR A 85 -2.24 -1.77 -19.22
C TYR A 85 -1.99 -1.21 -17.82
N SER A 86 -2.72 -0.17 -17.41
CA SER A 86 -2.65 0.36 -16.05
C SER A 86 -3.18 -0.64 -15.02
N CYS A 87 -4.23 -1.39 -15.36
CA CYS A 87 -4.76 -2.46 -14.51
C CYS A 87 -3.79 -3.64 -14.42
N LEU A 88 -3.26 -4.07 -15.56
CA LEU A 88 -2.24 -5.11 -15.66
C LEU A 88 -1.03 -4.75 -14.80
N ALA A 89 -0.45 -3.56 -15.01
CA ALA A 89 0.72 -3.08 -14.27
C ALA A 89 0.48 -2.98 -12.76
N MET A 90 -0.70 -2.52 -12.35
CA MET A 90 -1.00 -2.31 -10.93
C MET A 90 -1.28 -3.61 -10.17
N PHE A 91 -1.85 -4.64 -10.81
CA PHE A 91 -2.35 -5.82 -10.10
C PHE A 91 -1.68 -7.15 -10.47
N GLU A 92 -1.07 -7.26 -11.65
CA GLU A 92 -0.55 -8.53 -12.16
C GLU A 92 0.97 -8.56 -12.31
N ILE A 93 1.57 -7.50 -12.87
CA ILE A 93 2.98 -7.52 -13.31
C ILE A 93 3.96 -7.43 -12.13
N LEU A 94 3.68 -6.58 -11.15
CA LEU A 94 4.59 -6.33 -10.02
C LEU A 94 4.49 -7.44 -8.97
N GLN A 95 5.30 -8.47 -9.13
CA GLN A 95 5.39 -9.59 -8.18
C GLN A 95 6.73 -9.55 -7.45
N LEU A 96 6.71 -9.87 -6.16
CA LEU A 96 7.93 -9.89 -5.36
C LEU A 96 8.90 -10.94 -5.89
N GLN A 97 10.19 -10.61 -5.84
CA GLN A 97 11.22 -11.62 -6.07
C GLN A 97 11.08 -12.77 -5.03
N PRO A 98 11.44 -14.03 -5.39
CA PRO A 98 11.14 -15.20 -4.57
C PRO A 98 11.62 -15.11 -3.12
N ARG A 99 12.82 -14.58 -2.90
CA ARG A 99 13.38 -14.42 -1.56
C ARG A 99 12.53 -13.51 -0.68
N LEU A 100 12.12 -12.35 -1.20
CA LEU A 100 11.31 -11.40 -0.46
C LEU A 100 9.90 -11.92 -0.22
N GLN A 101 9.32 -12.61 -1.21
CA GLN A 101 8.03 -13.29 -1.07
C GLN A 101 8.05 -14.32 0.06
N GLN A 102 9.13 -15.10 0.20
CA GLN A 102 9.30 -16.07 1.29
C GLN A 102 9.32 -15.39 2.67
N VAL A 103 10.04 -14.27 2.80
CA VAL A 103 10.06 -13.50 4.06
C VAL A 103 8.66 -13.02 4.42
N VAL A 104 7.96 -12.39 3.46
CA VAL A 104 6.58 -11.90 3.67
C VAL A 104 5.65 -13.05 4.07
N ASN A 105 5.72 -14.19 3.37
CA ASN A 105 4.91 -15.35 3.67
C ASN A 105 5.19 -15.93 5.06
N SER A 106 6.46 -15.98 5.46
CA SER A 106 6.89 -16.40 6.80
C SER A 106 6.32 -15.48 7.88
N MET A 107 6.36 -14.16 7.66
CA MET A 107 5.79 -13.18 8.58
C MET A 107 4.26 -13.32 8.70
N ILE A 108 3.55 -13.47 7.57
CA ILE A 108 2.10 -13.71 7.57
C ILE A 108 1.78 -15.01 8.30
N TRP A 109 2.51 -16.09 8.01
CA TRP A 109 2.33 -17.37 8.66
C TRP A 109 2.51 -17.26 10.18
N ARG A 110 3.53 -16.50 10.64
CA ARG A 110 3.75 -16.25 12.06
C ARG A 110 2.61 -15.46 12.69
N LEU A 111 2.12 -14.41 12.04
CA LEU A 111 0.94 -13.64 12.51
C LEU A 111 -0.29 -14.55 12.69
N LYS A 112 -0.52 -15.46 11.74
CA LYS A 112 -1.64 -16.40 11.81
C LYS A 112 -1.47 -17.47 12.89
N THR A 113 -0.25 -17.89 13.20
CA THR A 113 -0.01 -18.95 14.21
C THR A 113 0.08 -18.44 15.64
N LEU A 114 0.40 -17.15 15.84
CA LEU A 114 0.49 -16.53 17.16
C LEU A 114 -0.84 -16.55 17.95
N ASN A 115 -1.98 -16.66 17.27
CA ASN A 115 -3.28 -16.79 17.93
C ASN A 115 -4.15 -17.89 17.29
N GLN A 116 -3.92 -19.13 17.71
CA GLN A 116 -4.74 -20.27 17.27
C GLN A 116 -6.21 -20.16 17.70
N LYS A 117 -6.52 -19.40 18.77
CA LYS A 117 -7.90 -19.23 19.26
C LYS A 117 -8.77 -18.36 18.34
N SER A 118 -8.18 -17.53 17.47
CA SER A 118 -8.90 -16.70 16.49
C SER A 118 -8.98 -17.32 15.10
N ASN A 119 -8.83 -18.65 14.98
CA ASN A 119 -8.70 -19.34 13.69
C ASN A 119 -7.54 -18.75 12.84
N GLY A 120 -6.52 -18.20 13.50
CA GLY A 120 -5.38 -17.54 12.88
C GLY A 120 -5.71 -16.24 12.15
N GLN A 121 -6.81 -15.57 12.48
CA GLN A 121 -7.10 -14.24 11.92
C GLN A 121 -6.23 -13.16 12.53
N TYR A 122 -5.82 -12.19 11.71
CA TYR A 122 -5.11 -10.99 12.17
C TYR A 122 -5.63 -9.71 11.50
N ILE A 123 -5.52 -8.62 12.25
CA ILE A 123 -5.81 -7.27 11.77
C ILE A 123 -4.50 -6.59 11.41
N ALA A 124 -4.43 -5.99 10.22
CA ALA A 124 -3.35 -5.08 9.88
C ALA A 124 -3.81 -3.63 10.08
N VAL A 125 -3.03 -2.86 10.85
CA VAL A 125 -3.29 -1.46 11.12
C VAL A 125 -2.17 -0.64 10.46
N HIS A 126 -2.54 0.22 9.51
CA HIS A 126 -1.59 1.17 8.93
C HIS A 126 -1.46 2.40 9.84
N LEU A 127 -0.54 2.29 10.79
CA LEU A 127 -0.16 3.30 11.77
C LEU A 127 1.35 3.53 11.64
N ARG A 128 1.75 4.77 11.39
CA ARG A 128 3.16 5.20 11.44
C ARG A 128 3.27 6.50 12.24
N VAL A 129 3.95 6.44 13.38
CA VAL A 129 4.10 7.52 14.37
C VAL A 129 4.68 8.77 13.71
N GLU A 130 5.72 8.63 12.88
CA GLU A 130 6.31 9.78 12.17
C GLU A 130 5.31 10.49 11.25
N MET A 131 4.37 9.74 10.67
CA MET A 131 3.32 10.33 9.84
C MET A 131 2.29 11.06 10.67
N LEU A 132 2.02 10.59 11.89
CA LEU A 132 1.13 11.25 12.82
C LEU A 132 1.66 12.62 13.23
N GLU A 133 2.93 12.70 13.59
CA GLU A 133 3.57 13.95 14.03
C GLU A 133 3.64 15.01 12.92
N LYS A 134 3.90 14.58 11.68
CA LYS A 134 4.09 15.48 10.52
C LYS A 134 2.78 15.89 9.83
N LYS A 135 1.80 14.99 9.71
CA LYS A 135 0.64 15.19 8.82
C LYS A 135 -0.69 15.45 9.54
N CYS A 136 -0.73 15.36 10.87
CA CYS A 136 -1.98 15.36 11.63
C CYS A 136 -2.21 16.64 12.46
N LYS A 137 -1.59 17.75 12.05
CA LYS A 137 -1.84 19.06 12.63
C LYS A 137 -3.13 19.66 12.04
N GLY A 138 -4.21 19.69 12.83
CA GLY A 138 -5.47 20.33 12.47
C GLY A 138 -6.64 19.87 13.32
N ASN A 139 -7.47 20.83 13.76
CA ASN A 139 -8.76 20.54 14.39
C ASN A 139 -9.76 20.10 13.31
N GLU A 140 -10.42 18.96 13.48
CA GLU A 140 -11.40 18.50 12.48
C GLU A 140 -12.79 18.30 13.11
N ALA A 141 -13.70 19.22 12.79
CA ALA A 141 -15.15 19.11 12.99
C ALA A 141 -15.81 18.15 11.98
N ARG A 142 -15.11 17.08 11.55
CA ARG A 142 -15.59 16.10 10.58
C ARG A 142 -15.82 14.76 11.26
N ARG A 143 -16.84 14.01 10.82
CA ARG A 143 -17.14 12.64 11.31
C ARG A 143 -15.94 11.69 11.17
N ARG A 144 -15.07 11.89 10.17
CA ARG A 144 -13.82 11.15 9.99
C ARG A 144 -12.66 12.13 10.11
N LYS A 145 -11.73 11.83 11.01
CA LYS A 145 -10.46 12.55 11.16
C LYS A 145 -9.51 12.13 10.05
N ARG A 146 -8.56 13.01 9.74
CA ARG A 146 -7.45 12.72 8.85
C ARG A 146 -6.48 11.67 9.41
N CYS A 147 -6.39 11.61 10.74
CA CYS A 147 -5.50 10.72 11.46
C CYS A 147 -6.07 10.24 12.79
N TYR A 148 -5.58 9.09 13.25
CA TYR A 148 -5.91 8.47 14.53
C TYR A 148 -4.63 8.00 15.21
N ASN A 149 -4.49 8.26 16.51
CA ASN A 149 -3.36 7.78 17.30
C ASN A 149 -3.58 6.33 17.79
N ALA A 150 -2.57 5.73 18.44
CA ALA A 150 -2.61 4.35 18.90
C ALA A 150 -3.78 4.07 19.86
N GLN A 151 -4.06 4.99 20.79
CA GLN A 151 -5.18 4.88 21.73
C GLN A 151 -6.53 4.91 20.99
N GLU A 152 -6.73 5.86 20.08
CA GLU A 152 -7.98 5.99 19.30
C GLU A 152 -8.23 4.75 18.44
N ILE A 153 -7.18 4.15 17.88
CA ILE A 153 -7.29 2.88 17.15
C ILE A 153 -7.70 1.74 18.09
N GLY A 154 -7.09 1.63 19.27
CA GLY A 154 -7.44 0.59 20.25
C GLY A 154 -8.89 0.71 20.72
N GLU A 155 -9.32 1.93 21.06
CA GLU A 155 -10.71 2.22 21.42
C GLU A 155 -11.68 1.91 20.28
N PHE A 156 -11.31 2.28 19.05
CA PHE A 156 -12.10 1.96 17.85
C PHE A 156 -12.27 0.46 17.65
N LEU A 157 -11.18 -0.32 17.71
CA LEU A 157 -11.24 -1.77 17.53
C LEU A 157 -12.09 -2.42 18.63
N LYS A 158 -11.95 -1.96 19.87
CA LYS A 158 -12.75 -2.45 21.01
C LYS A 158 -14.23 -2.13 20.80
N LYS A 159 -14.53 -0.93 20.31
CA LYS A 159 -15.88 -0.48 20.02
C LYS A 159 -16.58 -1.33 18.97
N VAL A 160 -15.86 -1.76 17.93
CA VAL A 160 -16.40 -2.63 16.88
C VAL A 160 -16.26 -4.13 17.20
N ASP A 161 -16.16 -4.45 18.50
CA ASP A 161 -16.24 -5.79 19.07
C ASP A 161 -15.10 -6.74 18.65
N PHE A 162 -13.87 -6.23 18.51
CA PHE A 162 -12.69 -7.10 18.46
C PHE A 162 -12.27 -7.50 19.87
N GLN A 163 -11.93 -8.79 20.04
CA GLN A 163 -11.51 -9.35 21.32
C GLN A 163 -10.08 -8.89 21.66
N THR A 164 -9.77 -8.67 22.94
CA THR A 164 -8.44 -8.17 23.38
C THR A 164 -7.29 -9.09 22.98
N ASN A 165 -7.54 -10.39 22.80
CA ASN A 165 -6.55 -11.34 22.34
C ASN A 165 -6.30 -11.30 20.81
N THR A 166 -7.01 -10.47 20.04
CA THR A 166 -6.85 -10.36 18.58
C THR A 166 -5.40 -10.06 18.21
N THR A 167 -4.86 -10.77 17.21
CA THR A 167 -3.53 -10.50 16.67
C THR A 167 -3.57 -9.24 15.81
N ILE A 168 -2.73 -8.26 16.13
CA ILE A 168 -2.60 -7.00 15.40
C ILE A 168 -1.19 -6.86 14.84
N TYR A 169 -1.09 -6.56 13.54
CA TYR A 169 0.13 -6.12 12.89
C TYR A 169 0.10 -4.60 12.71
N LEU A 170 1.14 -3.90 13.16
CA LEU A 170 1.35 -2.48 12.91
C LEU A 170 2.38 -2.29 11.81
N THR A 171 2.13 -1.35 10.89
CA THR A 171 3.08 -0.95 9.82
C THR A 171 4.24 -0.10 10.34
N GLU A 172 4.68 -0.36 11.56
CA GLU A 172 5.84 0.24 12.21
C GLU A 172 7.04 -0.69 12.12
N SER A 173 8.23 -0.10 12.01
CA SER A 173 9.47 -0.86 11.95
C SER A 173 9.76 -1.51 13.30
N ARG A 174 9.78 -0.68 14.35
CA ARG A 174 10.13 -1.05 15.72
C ARG A 174 9.09 -0.55 16.71
N TRP A 175 9.08 -1.14 17.91
CA TRP A 175 8.21 -0.67 18.99
C TRP A 175 8.61 0.73 19.48
N GLN A 176 7.62 1.54 19.82
CA GLN A 176 7.77 2.88 20.38
C GLN A 176 6.77 3.05 21.53
N THR A 177 7.12 3.80 22.57
CA THR A 177 6.25 4.01 23.75
C THR A 177 4.93 4.70 23.40
N SER A 178 4.88 5.45 22.31
CA SER A 178 3.66 6.04 21.77
C SER A 178 2.62 4.99 21.30
N LEU A 179 3.01 3.72 21.17
CA LEU A 179 2.16 2.60 20.81
C LEU A 179 1.64 1.82 22.04
N ASP A 180 2.15 2.11 23.24
CA ASP A 180 1.84 1.33 24.46
C ASP A 180 0.34 1.29 24.75
N ALA A 181 -0.36 2.41 24.57
CA ALA A 181 -1.82 2.50 24.75
C ALA A 181 -2.61 1.50 23.88
N LEU A 182 -2.11 1.15 22.68
CA LEU A 182 -2.74 0.12 21.86
C LEU A 182 -2.44 -1.29 22.40
N ARG A 183 -1.20 -1.55 22.84
CA ARG A 183 -0.79 -2.84 23.40
C ARG A 183 -1.46 -3.13 24.74
N ASP A 184 -1.75 -2.11 25.54
CA ASP A 184 -2.51 -2.24 26.78
C ASP A 184 -3.93 -2.76 26.53
N ILE A 185 -4.54 -2.39 25.40
CA ILE A 185 -5.88 -2.87 24.98
C ILE A 185 -5.76 -4.23 24.25
N TYR A 186 -4.74 -4.38 23.40
CA TYR A 186 -4.47 -5.57 22.58
C TYR A 186 -3.04 -6.07 22.77
N PRO A 187 -2.78 -6.94 23.77
CA PRO A 187 -1.43 -7.40 24.09
C PRO A 187 -0.72 -8.11 22.92
N ASN A 188 -1.49 -8.74 22.02
CA ASN A 188 -0.99 -9.41 20.82
C ASN A 188 -0.77 -8.45 19.64
N THR A 189 -0.16 -7.30 19.90
CA THR A 189 0.18 -6.28 18.89
C THR A 189 1.67 -6.37 18.54
N TYR A 190 1.98 -6.44 17.26
CA TYR A 190 3.33 -6.71 16.76
C TYR A 190 3.74 -5.74 15.65
N THR A 191 5.02 -5.39 15.65
CA THR A 191 5.70 -4.59 14.61
C THR A 191 6.46 -5.49 13.64
N LYS A 192 7.06 -4.89 12.61
CA LYS A 192 7.91 -5.60 11.65
C LYS A 192 9.06 -6.33 12.34
N GLU A 193 9.74 -5.66 13.28
CA GLU A 193 10.78 -6.28 14.10
C GLU A 193 10.23 -7.42 14.96
N ASP A 194 9.03 -7.34 15.54
CA ASP A 194 8.55 -8.44 16.38
C ASP A 194 8.33 -9.76 15.60
N ILE A 195 7.92 -9.66 14.33
CA ILE A 195 7.50 -10.80 13.51
C ILE A 195 8.61 -11.36 12.63
N MET A 196 9.54 -10.52 12.16
CA MET A 196 10.62 -10.94 11.26
C MET A 196 11.66 -11.79 12.00
N SER A 197 12.29 -12.77 11.33
CA SER A 197 13.37 -13.55 11.95
C SER A 197 14.64 -12.71 12.13
N ALA A 198 15.49 -13.03 13.12
CA ALA A 198 16.73 -12.27 13.37
C ALA A 198 17.63 -12.20 12.13
N LYS A 199 17.72 -13.29 11.35
CA LYS A 199 18.46 -13.36 10.09
C LYS A 199 17.90 -12.40 9.05
N GLU A 200 16.58 -12.36 8.87
CA GLU A 200 15.95 -11.47 7.88
C GLU A 200 16.05 -10.01 8.30
N LYS A 201 15.87 -9.70 9.60
CA LYS A 201 16.03 -8.34 10.12
C LYS A 201 17.40 -7.76 9.79
N ALA A 202 18.46 -8.53 10.07
CA ALA A 202 19.83 -8.10 9.81
C ALA A 202 20.11 -7.82 8.33
N ASN A 203 19.42 -8.50 7.42
CA ASN A 203 19.58 -8.32 5.98
C ASN A 203 18.70 -7.20 5.41
N LEU A 204 17.46 -7.06 5.91
CA LEU A 204 16.44 -6.21 5.27
C LEU A 204 16.24 -4.89 6.01
N LEU A 205 16.23 -4.89 7.33
CA LEU A 205 15.98 -3.67 8.13
C LEU A 205 17.26 -2.87 8.37
N SER A 206 18.41 -3.54 8.50
CA SER A 206 19.71 -2.87 8.63
C SER A 206 20.17 -2.14 7.36
N SER A 207 19.53 -2.41 6.22
CA SER A 207 19.82 -1.75 4.94
C SER A 207 19.38 -0.27 4.92
N GLY A 208 18.51 0.15 5.84
CA GLY A 208 17.92 1.49 5.84
C GLY A 208 16.97 1.76 4.67
N SER A 209 16.63 0.75 3.86
CA SER A 209 15.73 0.89 2.71
C SER A 209 14.29 1.07 3.16
N SER A 210 13.87 2.32 3.31
CA SER A 210 12.49 2.68 3.68
C SER A 210 11.45 2.11 2.70
N GLU A 211 11.86 1.89 1.45
CA GLU A 211 11.08 1.36 0.35
C GLU A 211 10.75 -0.11 0.56
N LEU A 212 11.75 -0.93 0.87
CA LEU A 212 11.57 -2.37 1.11
C LEU A 212 10.61 -2.63 2.27
N GLU A 213 10.76 -1.85 3.34
CA GLU A 213 9.86 -1.94 4.49
C GLU A 213 8.40 -1.60 4.14
N LYS A 214 8.18 -0.57 3.32
CA LYS A 214 6.83 -0.21 2.83
C LYS A 214 6.24 -1.32 1.96
N VAL A 215 7.06 -2.01 1.17
CA VAL A 215 6.62 -3.15 0.35
C VAL A 215 6.18 -4.31 1.24
N ILE A 216 6.96 -4.67 2.25
CA ILE A 216 6.59 -5.71 3.22
C ILE A 216 5.26 -5.34 3.90
N ASP A 217 5.14 -4.10 4.38
CA ASP A 217 3.90 -3.60 5.00
C ASP A 217 2.72 -3.68 4.02
N PHE A 218 2.91 -3.29 2.76
CA PHE A 218 1.89 -3.34 1.72
C PHE A 218 1.35 -4.76 1.52
N HIS A 219 2.21 -5.77 1.43
CA HIS A 219 1.78 -7.15 1.25
C HIS A 219 1.10 -7.73 2.49
N ILE A 220 1.66 -7.50 3.69
CA ILE A 220 1.04 -7.98 4.94
C ILE A 220 -0.35 -7.35 5.16
N CYS A 221 -0.50 -6.05 4.86
CA CYS A 221 -1.80 -5.36 4.93
C CYS A 221 -2.78 -5.81 3.84
N SER A 222 -2.28 -6.14 2.65
CA SER A 222 -3.12 -6.65 1.56
C SER A 222 -3.66 -8.05 1.87
N GLU A 223 -2.91 -8.85 2.62
CA GLU A 223 -3.28 -10.23 2.94
C GLU A 223 -4.08 -10.40 4.25
N SER A 224 -4.17 -9.36 5.08
CA SER A 224 -4.85 -9.44 6.38
C SER A 224 -6.34 -9.72 6.28
N ASP A 225 -6.93 -10.27 7.34
CA ASP A 225 -8.37 -10.53 7.41
C ASP A 225 -9.15 -9.22 7.47
N VAL A 226 -8.66 -8.26 8.26
CA VAL A 226 -9.19 -6.90 8.35
C VAL A 226 -8.05 -5.91 8.17
N PHE A 227 -8.30 -4.83 7.43
CA PHE A 227 -7.37 -3.72 7.29
C PHE A 227 -7.95 -2.43 7.87
N VAL A 228 -7.16 -1.74 8.70
CA VAL A 228 -7.57 -0.50 9.38
C VAL A 228 -6.53 0.60 9.13
N PRO A 229 -6.83 1.66 8.37
CA PRO A 229 -5.94 2.79 8.21
C PRO A 229 -6.05 3.77 9.38
N ALA A 230 -4.93 4.14 9.99
CA ALA A 230 -4.89 5.24 10.95
C ALA A 230 -4.75 6.60 10.26
N VAL A 231 -4.32 6.64 8.99
CA VAL A 231 -4.15 7.88 8.21
C VAL A 231 -4.67 7.67 6.79
N SER A 232 -5.42 8.66 6.28
CA SER A 232 -5.83 8.68 4.87
C SER A 232 -4.67 9.17 3.99
N CYS A 233 -3.99 8.25 3.30
CA CYS A 233 -2.85 8.54 2.42
C CYS A 233 -2.79 7.59 1.21
N LEU A 234 -1.76 7.78 0.36
CA LEU A 234 -1.56 6.93 -0.82
C LEU A 234 -1.37 5.45 -0.45
N PHE A 235 -0.64 5.13 0.63
CA PHE A 235 -0.47 3.73 1.08
C PHE A 235 -1.82 3.06 1.34
N TYR A 236 -2.73 3.74 2.05
CA TYR A 236 -4.08 3.27 2.30
C TYR A 236 -4.83 2.99 0.99
N ALA A 237 -4.79 3.92 0.03
CA ALA A 237 -5.44 3.74 -1.26
C ALA A 237 -4.84 2.57 -2.08
N THR A 238 -3.52 2.42 -2.09
CA THR A 238 -2.84 1.31 -2.79
C THR A 238 -3.21 -0.05 -2.19
N VAL A 239 -3.21 -0.20 -0.85
CA VAL A 239 -3.62 -1.44 -0.18
C VAL A 239 -5.07 -1.79 -0.51
N ILE A 240 -5.99 -0.82 -0.52
CA ILE A 240 -7.38 -1.06 -0.93
C ILE A 240 -7.44 -1.62 -2.34
N GLY A 241 -6.69 -1.03 -3.28
CA GLY A 241 -6.65 -1.51 -4.66
C GLY A 241 -6.31 -3.00 -4.74
N LYS A 242 -5.24 -3.42 -4.05
CA LYS A 242 -4.83 -4.83 -4.05
C LYS A 242 -5.85 -5.73 -3.36
N ARG A 243 -6.45 -5.26 -2.27
CA ARG A 243 -7.51 -5.99 -1.55
C ARG A 243 -8.79 -6.14 -2.37
N ILE A 244 -9.17 -5.15 -3.18
CA ILE A 244 -10.29 -5.26 -4.12
C ILE A 244 -9.99 -6.36 -5.15
N ALA A 245 -8.79 -6.36 -5.74
CA ALA A 245 -8.35 -7.36 -6.70
C ALA A 245 -8.41 -8.80 -6.14
N SER A 246 -8.13 -8.98 -4.84
CA SER A 246 -8.19 -10.28 -4.16
C SER A 246 -9.50 -10.58 -3.43
N GLY A 247 -10.52 -9.72 -3.58
CA GLY A 247 -11.83 -9.89 -2.91
C GLY A 247 -11.83 -9.65 -1.40
N LYS A 248 -10.74 -9.13 -0.81
CA LYS A 248 -10.57 -8.88 0.63
C LYS A 248 -11.15 -7.53 1.07
N THR A 249 -12.46 -7.38 0.97
CA THR A 249 -13.18 -6.10 1.16
C THR A 249 -13.40 -5.66 2.60
N GLN A 250 -12.94 -6.43 3.59
CA GLN A 250 -13.01 -6.05 5.02
C GLN A 250 -11.98 -4.96 5.34
N ILE A 251 -12.38 -3.71 5.15
CA ILE A 251 -11.57 -2.52 5.37
C ILE A 251 -12.37 -1.54 6.23
N LEU A 252 -11.94 -1.34 7.48
CA LEU A 252 -12.66 -0.53 8.45
C LEU A 252 -11.91 0.79 8.69
N VAL A 253 -12.56 1.92 8.39
CA VAL A 253 -12.00 3.26 8.59
C VAL A 253 -12.59 3.84 9.87
N PRO A 254 -11.76 4.17 10.88
CA PRO A 254 -12.25 4.78 12.11
C PRO A 254 -13.07 6.06 11.84
N ALA A 255 -14.09 6.31 12.66
CA ALA A 255 -14.95 7.49 12.57
C ALA A 255 -15.55 7.83 13.94
N GLN A 256 -15.78 9.12 14.19
CA GLN A 256 -16.52 9.63 15.35
C GLN A 256 -18.03 9.41 15.15
N MET A 257 -18.47 8.17 15.35
CA MET A 257 -19.90 7.80 15.33
C MET A 257 -20.24 7.14 16.66
N THR A 258 -21.52 7.04 17.01
CA THR A 258 -21.99 6.34 18.22
C THR A 258 -22.19 4.84 17.96
N SER A 259 -22.60 4.45 16.75
CA SER A 259 -22.87 3.05 16.37
C SER A 259 -21.67 2.11 16.59
N PRO A 260 -21.86 0.91 17.16
CA PRO A 260 -20.83 -0.13 17.26
C PRO A 260 -20.76 -1.04 16.01
N SER A 261 -21.69 -0.90 15.06
CA SER A 261 -21.77 -1.78 13.89
C SER A 261 -20.58 -1.61 12.95
N ARG A 262 -19.83 -2.69 12.69
CA ARG A 262 -18.72 -2.72 11.71
C ARG A 262 -19.13 -2.22 10.31
N ARG A 263 -20.39 -2.41 9.92
CA ARG A 263 -20.90 -2.00 8.60
C ARG A 263 -20.82 -0.49 8.40
N ASP A 264 -20.96 0.28 9.47
CA ASP A 264 -20.95 1.75 9.42
C ASP A 264 -19.52 2.31 9.25
N TYR A 265 -18.52 1.46 9.45
CA TYR A 265 -17.10 1.78 9.35
C TYR A 265 -16.45 1.24 8.08
N ILE A 266 -17.20 0.57 7.20
CA ILE A 266 -16.66 0.12 5.92
C ILE A 266 -16.14 1.32 5.13
N SER A 267 -14.95 1.16 4.56
CA SER A 267 -14.33 2.17 3.71
C SER A 267 -15.28 2.66 2.60
N PRO A 268 -15.40 3.98 2.36
CA PRO A 268 -16.15 4.52 1.22
C PRO A 268 -15.73 3.93 -0.12
N TYR A 269 -14.44 3.62 -0.26
CA TYR A 269 -13.91 2.97 -1.44
C TYR A 269 -14.61 1.64 -1.73
N ILE A 270 -14.98 0.90 -0.68
CA ILE A 270 -15.68 -0.38 -0.78
C ILE A 270 -17.20 -0.18 -0.86
N SER A 271 -17.79 0.61 0.06
CA SER A 271 -19.25 0.76 0.15
C SER A 271 -19.86 1.46 -1.06
N GLU A 272 -19.17 2.47 -1.62
CA GLU A 272 -19.62 3.23 -2.79
C GLU A 272 -19.00 2.69 -4.09
N LYS A 273 -18.18 1.64 -4.02
CA LYS A 273 -17.40 1.09 -5.15
C LYS A 273 -16.66 2.17 -5.95
N ASN A 274 -16.16 3.19 -5.27
CA ASN A 274 -15.62 4.38 -5.91
C ASN A 274 -14.09 4.34 -6.08
N HIS A 275 -13.41 3.23 -5.80
CA HIS A 275 -11.98 3.06 -6.03
C HIS A 275 -11.66 2.73 -7.50
N LEU A 276 -10.51 3.19 -8.02
CA LEU A 276 -10.10 2.89 -9.40
C LEU A 276 -10.05 1.39 -9.69
N ALA A 277 -9.60 0.57 -8.74
CA ALA A 277 -9.47 -0.88 -8.92
C ALA A 277 -10.75 -1.55 -9.45
N TYR A 278 -11.95 -1.02 -9.13
CA TYR A 278 -13.20 -1.58 -9.67
C TYR A 278 -13.29 -1.48 -11.19
N SER A 279 -12.66 -0.48 -11.82
CA SER A 279 -12.59 -0.41 -13.29
C SER A 279 -11.73 -1.48 -13.94
N CYS A 280 -10.89 -2.19 -13.16
CA CYS A 280 -10.01 -3.24 -13.66
C CYS A 280 -10.64 -4.64 -13.65
N PHE A 281 -11.75 -4.82 -12.91
CA PHE A 281 -12.36 -6.13 -12.66
C PHE A 281 -13.87 -6.12 -12.95
N CYS A 282 -14.35 -5.12 -13.72
CA CYS A 282 -15.74 -4.99 -14.16
C CYS A 282 -15.90 -5.50 -15.60
#